data_AF-A0A8X6TKX5-F1
#
_entry.id   AF-A0A8X6TKX5-F1
#
_cell.length_a   1.000
_cell.length_b   1.000
_cell.length_c   1.000
_cell.angle_alpha   90.00
_cell.angle_beta   90.00
_cell.angle_gamma   90.00
#
_symmetry.space_group_name_H-M   'P 1'
#
loop_
_entity.id
_entity.type
_entity.pdbx_description
1 polymer ?
#
loop_
_entity_poly.entity_id
_entity_poly.type
_entity_poly.pdbx_seq_one_letter_code
_entity_poly.pdbx_strand_id
1 'polypeptide(L)'
;MAQSRYPTDLAGNQTYFKNQNGDEYYINTTETDELFAFRDGKYFYAKDKNKNELYPTVDNRQEALNHYAKDASGKEKYPKDKDGNELPLIQSYIGQNKWMYAKDEKGNAFYPKNAIGVEVKYGDYIMNADNSIKYPLDINGEPSYEVDVTTNDEMYFLTKDGKISWGVDAGGNQRYAKKENGDEYYPPNGEIAYLKIGLPQYAHRTDGEAIFPIDAEGNEYYLVNDTDGGSNVIHAAGVLLHRYAQTRFKEDIYPIQVTDQVSGSFKEIILHNKYAKTLSKHPKYPLDEYGNEYILEIPPQTAMDEKKYFPMGYPITNDNWVIVPLVDGKEYISDQISPKVQKSNVIGKLYRDGKGWQDFVTNVKSQRLSRANRQRYKTLPLSNSPRNPLNISLNHQPNLPVNNPGNKQAKPIPPNNPLNPPNISFKPKSNWTIIVAILLLLIVILGCVLQYFGKKLF
;
A
#
# COMPACT_ATOMS: atom_id res chain seq x y z
N MET A 1 -16.71 -33.14 54.51
CA MET A 1 -16.87 -32.87 53.07
C MET A 1 -17.75 -31.64 52.95
N ALA A 2 -17.26 -30.54 52.38
CA ALA A 2 -18.11 -29.38 52.10
C ALA A 2 -19.21 -29.82 51.12
N GLN A 3 -20.47 -29.54 51.44
CA GLN A 3 -21.58 -29.76 50.49
C GLN A 3 -21.39 -28.82 49.32
N SER A 4 -21.39 -29.35 48.09
CA SER A 4 -21.44 -28.51 46.90
C SER A 4 -22.72 -27.69 46.93
N ARG A 5 -22.61 -26.38 46.71
CA ARG A 5 -23.74 -25.44 46.67
C ARG A 5 -24.49 -25.46 45.33
N TYR A 6 -23.96 -26.16 44.33
CA TYR A 6 -24.60 -26.36 43.03
C TYR A 6 -25.32 -27.73 42.98
N PRO A 7 -26.48 -27.82 42.30
CA PRO A 7 -27.15 -29.10 42.08
C PRO A 7 -26.27 -30.06 41.28
N THR A 8 -26.15 -31.29 41.74
CA THR A 8 -25.39 -32.35 41.06
C THR A 8 -26.30 -33.35 40.37
N ASP A 9 -25.91 -33.81 39.19
CA ASP A 9 -26.57 -34.93 38.52
C ASP A 9 -26.20 -36.29 39.16
N LEU A 10 -26.77 -37.38 38.64
CA LEU A 10 -26.50 -38.75 39.12
C LEU A 10 -25.03 -39.20 38.91
N ALA A 11 -24.28 -38.53 38.05
CA ALA A 11 -22.86 -38.77 37.82
C ALA A 11 -21.97 -37.87 38.72
N GLY A 12 -22.55 -37.01 39.55
CA GLY A 12 -21.84 -36.10 40.43
C GLY A 12 -21.41 -34.80 39.74
N ASN A 13 -21.85 -34.53 38.52
CA ASN A 13 -21.53 -33.29 37.81
C ASN A 13 -22.38 -32.14 38.36
N GLN A 14 -21.73 -31.02 38.67
CA GLN A 14 -22.43 -29.82 39.09
C GLN A 14 -23.11 -29.15 37.89
N THR A 15 -24.25 -28.53 38.15
CA THR A 15 -25.03 -27.74 37.18
C THR A 15 -25.44 -26.41 37.80
N TYR A 16 -25.66 -25.39 36.98
CA TYR A 16 -26.15 -24.11 37.45
C TYR A 16 -27.67 -24.12 37.66
N PHE A 17 -28.15 -23.34 38.62
CA PHE A 17 -29.57 -23.03 38.73
C PHE A 17 -30.02 -22.20 37.53
N LYS A 18 -31.29 -22.35 37.14
CA LYS A 18 -31.90 -21.60 36.03
C LYS A 18 -33.03 -20.69 36.51
N ASN A 19 -33.10 -19.49 35.95
CA ASN A 19 -34.23 -18.59 36.16
C ASN A 19 -35.43 -19.01 35.27
N GLN A 20 -36.54 -18.29 35.36
CA GLN A 20 -37.76 -18.56 34.56
C GLN A 20 -37.55 -18.38 33.05
N ASN A 21 -36.54 -17.61 32.64
CA ASN A 21 -36.19 -17.39 31.24
C ASN A 21 -35.26 -18.48 30.68
N GLY A 22 -34.80 -19.40 31.53
CA GLY A 22 -33.85 -20.45 31.19
C GLY A 22 -32.38 -20.05 31.28
N ASP A 23 -32.07 -18.84 31.76
CA ASP A 23 -30.68 -18.41 31.97
C ASP A 23 -30.14 -19.04 33.25
N GLU A 24 -28.92 -19.56 33.15
CA GLU A 24 -28.15 -20.07 34.27
C GLU A 24 -27.56 -18.91 35.08
N TYR A 25 -27.48 -19.06 36.40
CA TYR A 25 -26.92 -18.01 37.28
C TYR A 25 -25.98 -18.56 38.35
N TYR A 26 -25.01 -17.71 38.70
CA TYR A 26 -24.05 -17.95 39.78
C TYR A 26 -24.72 -17.79 41.14
N ILE A 27 -24.38 -18.64 42.10
CA ILE A 27 -24.77 -18.43 43.49
C ILE A 27 -24.02 -17.23 44.06
N ASN A 28 -24.68 -16.43 44.89
CA ASN A 28 -24.04 -15.30 45.56
C ASN A 28 -23.16 -15.84 46.70
N THR A 29 -21.84 -15.79 46.53
CA THR A 29 -20.85 -16.23 47.53
C THR A 29 -19.62 -15.33 47.45
N THR A 30 -18.93 -15.16 48.58
CA THR A 30 -17.66 -14.42 48.68
C THR A 30 -16.44 -15.31 48.41
N GLU A 31 -16.62 -16.63 48.28
CA GLU A 31 -15.54 -17.60 48.06
C GLU A 31 -15.36 -17.86 46.55
N THR A 32 -14.16 -17.58 46.01
CA THR A 32 -13.88 -17.65 44.57
C THR A 32 -13.97 -19.07 44.01
N ASP A 33 -13.56 -20.06 44.79
CA ASP A 33 -13.54 -21.47 44.38
C ASP A 33 -14.95 -22.07 44.29
N GLU A 34 -15.94 -21.43 44.91
CA GLU A 34 -17.34 -21.85 44.89
C GLU A 34 -18.16 -21.15 43.79
N LEU A 35 -17.57 -20.23 43.03
CA LEU A 35 -18.29 -19.53 41.96
C LEU A 35 -18.63 -20.44 40.79
N PHE A 36 -17.83 -21.48 40.53
CA PHE A 36 -17.95 -22.24 39.28
C PHE A 36 -18.53 -23.63 39.50
N ALA A 37 -19.38 -24.08 38.57
CA ALA A 37 -19.79 -25.46 38.52
C ALA A 37 -18.65 -26.32 37.93
N PHE A 38 -18.42 -27.48 38.53
CA PHE A 38 -17.42 -28.46 38.12
C PHE A 38 -18.07 -29.69 37.47
N ARG A 39 -17.65 -30.01 36.25
CA ARG A 39 -18.11 -31.18 35.48
C ARG A 39 -16.96 -31.78 34.68
N ASP A 40 -16.88 -33.11 34.63
CA ASP A 40 -15.87 -33.84 33.84
C ASP A 40 -14.42 -33.37 34.07
N GLY A 41 -14.08 -33.04 35.33
CA GLY A 41 -12.73 -32.59 35.67
C GLY A 41 -12.42 -31.13 35.33
N LYS A 42 -13.42 -30.32 34.92
CA LYS A 42 -13.23 -28.93 34.50
C LYS A 42 -14.29 -28.00 35.07
N TYR A 43 -13.88 -26.76 35.35
CA TYR A 43 -14.81 -25.66 35.61
C TYR A 43 -15.42 -25.15 34.30
N PHE A 44 -16.68 -24.74 34.33
CA PHE A 44 -17.35 -24.13 33.19
C PHE A 44 -18.19 -22.93 33.62
N TYR A 45 -18.47 -22.01 32.69
CA TYR A 45 -19.27 -20.81 32.94
C TYR A 45 -20.77 -21.09 32.83
N ALA A 46 -21.57 -20.35 33.60
CA ALA A 46 -23.03 -20.29 33.44
C ALA A 46 -23.41 -19.75 32.06
N LYS A 47 -24.52 -20.22 31.50
CA LYS A 47 -25.00 -19.82 30.17
C LYS A 47 -26.34 -19.11 30.19
N ASP A 48 -26.50 -18.10 29.34
CA ASP A 48 -27.83 -17.53 29.05
C ASP A 48 -28.69 -18.53 28.24
N LYS A 49 -29.97 -18.22 28.07
CA LYS A 49 -30.92 -19.01 27.26
C LYS A 49 -30.48 -19.22 25.80
N ASN A 50 -29.62 -18.34 25.28
CA ASN A 50 -29.06 -18.40 23.93
C ASN A 50 -27.75 -19.20 23.88
N LYS A 51 -27.32 -19.79 25.00
CA LYS A 51 -26.09 -20.58 25.18
C LYS A 51 -24.79 -19.75 25.19
N ASN A 52 -24.86 -18.43 25.40
CA ASN A 52 -23.68 -17.61 25.64
C ASN A 52 -23.21 -17.80 27.07
N GLU A 53 -21.92 -18.04 27.27
CA GLU A 53 -21.29 -18.10 28.59
C GLU A 53 -21.19 -16.70 29.20
N LEU A 54 -21.40 -16.63 30.52
CA LEU A 54 -21.47 -15.41 31.30
C LEU A 54 -20.29 -15.36 32.27
N TYR A 55 -19.59 -14.23 32.35
CA TYR A 55 -18.59 -14.03 33.40
C TYR A 55 -19.29 -13.87 34.77
N PRO A 56 -18.79 -14.51 35.84
CA PRO A 56 -19.31 -14.27 37.18
C PRO A 56 -18.99 -12.83 37.60
N THR A 57 -19.90 -12.24 38.36
CA THR A 57 -19.74 -10.89 38.89
C THR A 57 -19.65 -10.97 40.42
N VAL A 58 -18.52 -10.56 40.98
CA VAL A 58 -18.28 -10.47 42.44
C VAL A 58 -18.01 -9.01 42.78
N ASP A 59 -18.76 -8.43 43.72
CA ASP A 59 -18.64 -7.01 44.09
C ASP A 59 -18.68 -6.04 42.87
N ASN A 60 -19.57 -6.32 41.90
CA ASN A 60 -19.66 -5.60 40.62
C ASN A 60 -18.38 -5.64 39.75
N ARG A 61 -17.48 -6.60 39.99
CA ARG A 61 -16.30 -6.89 39.15
C ARG A 61 -16.45 -8.25 38.49
N GLN A 62 -16.11 -8.34 37.21
CA GLN A 62 -16.07 -9.61 36.52
C GLN A 62 -14.83 -10.38 36.97
N GLU A 63 -15.04 -11.51 37.64
CA GLU A 63 -13.96 -12.43 38.00
C GLU A 63 -13.76 -13.40 36.85
N ALA A 64 -12.55 -13.49 36.33
CA ALA A 64 -12.26 -14.33 35.18
C ALA A 64 -11.29 -15.46 35.57
N LEU A 65 -11.58 -16.69 35.11
CA LEU A 65 -10.67 -17.82 35.28
C LEU A 65 -9.46 -17.70 34.34
N ASN A 66 -8.57 -18.69 34.43
CA ASN A 66 -7.48 -18.92 33.46
C ASN A 66 -7.96 -19.26 32.03
N HIS A 67 -9.25 -19.09 31.69
CA HIS A 67 -9.79 -19.31 30.35
C HIS A 67 -10.97 -18.38 30.03
N TYR A 68 -11.21 -18.11 28.75
CA TYR A 68 -12.24 -17.18 28.27
C TYR A 68 -13.64 -17.79 28.23
N ALA A 69 -14.66 -16.96 28.50
CA ALA A 69 -16.06 -17.31 28.27
C ALA A 69 -16.37 -17.24 26.76
N LYS A 70 -17.26 -18.10 26.27
CA LYS A 70 -17.60 -18.22 24.85
C LYS A 70 -19.02 -17.74 24.53
N ASP A 71 -19.22 -17.20 23.36
CA ASP A 71 -20.57 -17.00 22.82
C ASP A 71 -21.16 -18.32 22.29
N ALA A 72 -22.41 -18.26 21.84
CA ALA A 72 -23.13 -19.42 21.30
C ALA A 72 -22.47 -20.03 20.03
N SER A 73 -21.64 -19.25 19.32
CA SER A 73 -20.88 -19.73 18.16
C SER A 73 -19.56 -20.42 18.55
N GLY A 74 -19.14 -20.27 19.81
CA GLY A 74 -17.89 -20.81 20.33
C GLY A 74 -16.73 -19.82 20.30
N LYS A 75 -16.96 -18.58 19.86
CA LYS A 75 -15.97 -17.50 19.91
C LYS A 75 -15.79 -17.04 21.35
N GLU A 76 -14.54 -16.92 21.77
CA GLU A 76 -14.17 -16.43 23.10
C GLU A 76 -14.46 -14.92 23.21
N LYS A 77 -14.75 -14.45 24.42
CA LYS A 77 -15.07 -13.05 24.74
C LYS A 77 -14.17 -12.58 25.85
N TYR A 78 -13.75 -11.32 25.81
CA TYR A 78 -13.03 -10.72 26.92
C TYR A 78 -13.97 -10.36 28.08
N PRO A 79 -13.51 -10.46 29.35
CA PRO A 79 -14.17 -9.77 30.46
C PRO A 79 -14.03 -8.25 30.26
N LYS A 80 -14.97 -7.50 30.84
CA LYS A 80 -14.99 -6.03 30.77
C LYS A 80 -14.83 -5.41 32.16
N ASP A 81 -14.07 -4.33 32.24
CA ASP A 81 -14.04 -3.49 33.44
C ASP A 81 -15.30 -2.63 33.58
N LYS A 82 -15.38 -1.86 34.67
CA LYS A 82 -16.51 -0.95 34.96
C LYS A 82 -16.70 0.15 33.91
N ASP A 83 -15.64 0.48 33.17
CA ASP A 83 -15.61 1.54 32.17
C ASP A 83 -15.92 0.97 30.77
N GLY A 84 -16.09 -0.35 30.66
CA GLY A 84 -16.43 -1.07 29.44
C GLY A 84 -15.23 -1.53 28.61
N ASN A 85 -14.01 -1.38 29.12
CA ASN A 85 -12.81 -1.86 28.42
C ASN A 85 -12.66 -3.37 28.57
N GLU A 86 -12.37 -4.04 27.46
CA GLU A 86 -12.04 -5.46 27.44
C GLU A 86 -10.64 -5.69 28.00
N LEU A 87 -10.50 -6.71 28.83
CA LEU A 87 -9.24 -7.04 29.50
C LEU A 87 -8.77 -8.45 29.15
N PRO A 88 -7.52 -8.64 28.71
CA PRO A 88 -6.97 -9.96 28.54
C PRO A 88 -6.72 -10.65 29.87
N LEU A 89 -6.75 -11.98 29.86
CA LEU A 89 -6.37 -12.80 31.01
C LEU A 89 -4.86 -12.81 31.18
N ILE A 90 -4.41 -12.82 32.44
CA ILE A 90 -2.99 -12.89 32.79
C ILE A 90 -2.72 -14.27 33.40
N GLN A 91 -1.79 -15.00 32.80
CA GLN A 91 -1.23 -16.19 33.42
C GLN A 91 0.12 -15.83 34.05
N SER A 92 0.14 -15.74 35.38
CA SER A 92 1.37 -15.51 36.13
C SER A 92 2.15 -16.82 36.28
N TYR A 93 3.38 -16.84 35.77
CA TYR A 93 4.40 -17.83 36.11
C TYR A 93 5.51 -17.14 36.92
N ILE A 94 6.29 -17.91 37.67
CA ILE A 94 7.38 -17.41 38.54
C ILE A 94 8.21 -16.35 37.80
N GLY A 95 7.98 -15.07 38.13
CA GLY A 95 8.70 -13.91 37.58
C GLY A 95 8.22 -13.35 36.23
N GLN A 96 7.18 -13.90 35.59
CA GLN A 96 6.68 -13.40 34.30
C GLN A 96 5.16 -13.48 34.18
N ASN A 97 4.54 -12.39 33.76
CA ASN A 97 3.13 -12.34 33.39
C ASN A 97 3.00 -12.60 31.89
N LYS A 98 2.26 -13.65 31.51
CA LYS A 98 1.92 -13.93 30.12
C LYS A 98 0.49 -13.48 29.86
N TRP A 99 0.32 -12.55 28.95
CA TRP A 99 -0.99 -12.15 28.44
C TRP A 99 -1.55 -13.27 27.55
N MET A 100 -2.75 -13.73 27.87
CA MET A 100 -3.52 -14.65 27.03
C MET A 100 -4.52 -13.81 26.24
N TYR A 101 -4.74 -14.13 24.96
CA TYR A 101 -5.71 -13.42 24.12
C TYR A 101 -6.86 -14.34 23.75
N ALA A 102 -8.07 -13.78 23.68
CA ALA A 102 -9.28 -14.48 23.26
C ALA A 102 -9.20 -14.88 21.78
N LYS A 103 -9.82 -16.00 21.43
CA LYS A 103 -9.82 -16.59 20.10
C LYS A 103 -11.20 -16.64 19.45
N ASP A 104 -11.22 -16.47 18.14
CA ASP A 104 -12.41 -16.72 17.32
C ASP A 104 -12.73 -18.22 17.21
N GLU A 105 -13.85 -18.55 16.56
CA GLU A 105 -14.29 -19.93 16.34
C GLU A 105 -13.32 -20.78 15.49
N LYS A 106 -12.39 -20.12 14.78
CA LYS A 106 -11.32 -20.75 13.99
C LYS A 106 -10.01 -20.87 14.78
N GLY A 107 -9.97 -20.37 16.02
CA GLY A 107 -8.81 -20.38 16.89
C GLY A 107 -7.83 -19.22 16.69
N ASN A 108 -8.18 -18.21 15.89
CA ASN A 108 -7.34 -17.02 15.70
C ASN A 108 -7.52 -16.07 16.87
N ALA A 109 -6.41 -15.61 17.45
CA ALA A 109 -6.45 -14.59 18.48
C ALA A 109 -6.94 -13.24 17.92
N PHE A 110 -7.60 -12.44 18.75
CA PHE A 110 -7.97 -11.06 18.44
C PHE A 110 -7.70 -10.15 19.63
N TYR A 111 -7.43 -8.87 19.40
CA TYR A 111 -7.12 -7.93 20.48
C TYR A 111 -8.37 -7.56 21.30
N PRO A 112 -8.21 -7.30 22.61
CA PRO A 112 -9.27 -6.67 23.41
C PRO A 112 -9.53 -5.25 22.90
N LYS A 113 -10.76 -4.78 23.05
CA LYS A 113 -11.17 -3.43 22.70
C LYS A 113 -11.44 -2.56 23.91
N ASN A 114 -11.00 -1.30 23.88
CA ASN A 114 -11.41 -0.33 24.88
C ASN A 114 -12.89 0.08 24.71
N ALA A 115 -13.39 0.92 25.61
CA ALA A 115 -14.80 1.36 25.63
C ALA A 115 -15.25 2.08 24.34
N ILE A 116 -14.31 2.70 23.60
CA ILE A 116 -14.58 3.37 22.32
C ILE A 116 -14.41 2.45 21.10
N GLY A 117 -14.00 1.19 21.30
CA GLY A 117 -13.91 0.18 20.25
C GLY A 117 -12.53 0.02 19.59
N VAL A 118 -11.51 0.74 20.08
CA VAL A 118 -10.11 0.61 19.62
C VAL A 118 -9.51 -0.67 20.16
N GLU A 119 -8.80 -1.42 19.32
CA GLU A 119 -8.06 -2.60 19.75
C GLU A 119 -6.79 -2.21 20.53
N VAL A 120 -6.54 -2.89 21.64
CA VAL A 120 -5.46 -2.58 22.58
C VAL A 120 -4.49 -3.76 22.66
N LYS A 121 -3.21 -3.50 22.41
CA LYS A 121 -2.12 -4.47 22.59
C LYS A 121 -1.68 -4.52 24.05
N TYR A 122 -1.59 -5.73 24.63
CA TYR A 122 -1.08 -5.97 25.98
C TYR A 122 0.16 -6.87 25.90
N GLY A 123 1.35 -6.26 25.97
CA GLY A 123 2.62 -6.97 25.78
C GLY A 123 2.90 -7.25 24.31
N ASP A 124 3.16 -8.52 23.98
CA ASP A 124 3.54 -8.93 22.62
C ASP A 124 2.37 -8.86 21.63
N TYR A 125 2.72 -8.84 20.34
CA TYR A 125 1.74 -8.96 19.27
C TYR A 125 1.05 -10.33 19.29
N ILE A 126 -0.23 -10.33 18.88
CA ILE A 126 -0.92 -11.59 18.59
C ILE A 126 -0.45 -12.12 17.25
N MET A 127 -0.34 -13.44 17.15
CA MET A 127 0.07 -14.12 15.94
C MET A 127 -1.16 -14.74 15.27
N ASN A 128 -1.26 -14.58 13.96
CA ASN A 128 -2.18 -15.35 13.13
C ASN A 128 -1.75 -16.83 13.08
N ALA A 129 -2.64 -17.70 12.60
CA ALA A 129 -2.36 -19.14 12.50
C ALA A 129 -1.16 -19.48 11.59
N ASP A 130 -0.80 -18.58 10.67
CA ASP A 130 0.36 -18.68 9.79
C ASP A 130 1.65 -18.10 10.40
N ASN A 131 1.64 -17.77 11.70
CA ASN A 131 2.72 -17.08 12.42
C ASN A 131 3.05 -15.67 11.88
N SER A 132 2.17 -15.03 11.11
CA SER A 132 2.29 -13.59 10.87
C SER A 132 1.81 -12.79 12.08
N ILE A 133 2.42 -11.63 12.32
CA ILE A 133 1.95 -10.69 13.33
C ILE A 133 0.63 -10.07 12.85
N LYS A 134 -0.34 -9.96 13.77
CA LYS A 134 -1.53 -9.14 13.57
C LYS A 134 -1.38 -7.87 14.41
N TYR A 135 -1.67 -6.73 13.79
CA TYR A 135 -1.60 -5.42 14.42
C TYR A 135 -2.96 -5.05 15.00
N PRO A 136 -3.01 -4.33 16.15
CA PRO A 136 -4.26 -3.80 16.67
C PRO A 136 -4.80 -2.71 15.74
N LEU A 137 -6.11 -2.64 15.60
CA LEU A 137 -6.80 -1.60 14.84
C LEU A 137 -7.17 -0.38 15.70
N ASP A 138 -6.97 0.81 15.15
CA ASP A 138 -7.41 2.08 15.73
C ASP A 138 -8.93 2.29 15.59
N ILE A 139 -9.41 3.48 15.97
CA ILE A 139 -10.84 3.83 15.93
C ILE A 139 -11.40 3.89 14.50
N ASN A 140 -10.53 4.11 13.52
CA ASN A 140 -10.86 4.18 12.09
C ASN A 140 -10.75 2.81 11.41
N GLY A 141 -10.29 1.78 12.14
CA GLY A 141 -10.02 0.47 11.59
C GLY A 141 -8.67 0.39 10.86
N GLU A 142 -7.76 1.32 11.10
CA GLU A 142 -6.40 1.32 10.56
C GLU A 142 -5.45 0.55 11.49
N PRO A 143 -4.49 -0.22 10.96
CA PRO A 143 -3.52 -0.92 11.79
C PRO A 143 -2.59 0.07 12.51
N SER A 144 -2.35 -0.18 13.80
CA SER A 144 -1.40 0.57 14.61
C SER A 144 -0.07 -0.17 14.68
N TYR A 145 0.90 0.29 13.91
CA TYR A 145 2.27 -0.18 13.93
C TYR A 145 3.00 0.24 15.22
N GLU A 146 4.11 -0.43 15.55
CA GLU A 146 5.00 0.07 16.59
C GLU A 146 5.74 1.30 16.10
N VAL A 147 6.08 2.20 17.01
CA VAL A 147 6.74 3.45 16.68
C VAL A 147 8.18 3.42 17.16
N ASP A 148 9.12 3.83 16.30
CA ASP A 148 10.51 4.04 16.67
C ASP A 148 10.60 5.18 17.68
N VAL A 149 11.15 4.91 18.86
CA VAL A 149 11.23 5.90 19.95
C VAL A 149 12.13 7.11 19.65
N THR A 150 12.96 7.01 18.60
CA THR A 150 13.91 8.03 18.18
C THR A 150 13.35 8.90 17.08
N THR A 151 12.75 8.31 16.05
CA THR A 151 12.22 9.05 14.89
C THR A 151 10.72 9.32 14.97
N ASN A 152 10.01 8.61 15.86
CA ASN A 152 8.56 8.63 15.95
C ASN A 152 7.86 8.14 14.66
N ASP A 153 8.59 7.42 13.80
CA ASP A 153 8.03 6.74 12.63
C ASP A 153 7.49 5.36 13.04
N GLU A 154 6.37 4.95 12.45
CA GLU A 154 5.90 3.58 12.53
C GLU A 154 6.92 2.62 11.89
N MET A 155 7.05 1.41 12.41
CA MET A 155 8.03 0.40 12.00
C MET A 155 7.37 -0.86 11.47
N TYR A 156 7.92 -1.37 10.38
CA TYR A 156 7.58 -2.71 9.88
C TYR A 156 8.22 -3.79 10.73
N PHE A 157 7.44 -4.83 11.06
CA PHE A 157 8.03 -6.07 11.58
C PHE A 157 8.41 -6.98 10.42
N LEU A 158 9.58 -7.59 10.55
CA LEU A 158 10.03 -8.62 9.63
C LEU A 158 9.74 -10.00 10.25
N THR A 159 9.16 -10.87 9.44
CA THR A 159 9.08 -12.30 9.71
C THR A 159 10.49 -12.90 9.77
N LYS A 160 10.61 -14.15 10.26
CA LYS A 160 11.90 -14.86 10.32
C LYS A 160 12.59 -15.00 8.96
N ASP A 161 11.81 -15.00 7.88
CA ASP A 161 12.31 -15.10 6.50
C ASP A 161 12.63 -13.72 5.88
N GLY A 162 12.57 -12.64 6.67
CA GLY A 162 12.87 -11.28 6.22
C GLY A 162 11.75 -10.60 5.43
N LYS A 163 10.56 -11.21 5.36
CA LYS A 163 9.36 -10.59 4.74
C LYS A 163 8.62 -9.69 5.70
N ILE A 164 7.91 -8.70 5.19
CA ILE A 164 7.09 -7.81 6.01
C ILE A 164 5.88 -8.54 6.59
N SER A 165 5.61 -8.29 7.87
CA SER A 165 4.29 -8.52 8.46
C SER A 165 3.44 -7.29 8.20
N TRP A 166 2.48 -7.42 7.29
CA TRP A 166 1.61 -6.31 6.92
C TRP A 166 0.54 -6.06 7.98
N GLY A 167 0.38 -4.81 8.40
CA GLY A 167 -0.84 -4.33 9.02
C GLY A 167 -1.97 -4.36 8.00
N VAL A 168 -3.14 -4.83 8.44
CA VAL A 168 -4.32 -5.00 7.58
C VAL A 168 -5.46 -4.21 8.20
N ASP A 169 -6.09 -3.32 7.44
CA ASP A 169 -7.22 -2.52 7.89
C ASP A 169 -8.50 -3.37 8.10
N ALA A 170 -9.54 -2.77 8.67
CA ALA A 170 -10.83 -3.43 8.88
C ALA A 170 -11.49 -3.91 7.58
N GLY A 171 -11.15 -3.31 6.44
CA GLY A 171 -11.60 -3.72 5.11
C GLY A 171 -10.84 -4.93 4.54
N GLY A 172 -9.70 -5.29 5.14
CA GLY A 172 -8.81 -6.35 4.70
C GLY A 172 -7.72 -5.89 3.73
N ASN A 173 -7.47 -4.58 3.59
CA ASN A 173 -6.38 -4.06 2.77
C ASN A 173 -5.10 -3.97 3.59
N GLN A 174 -3.97 -4.34 3.00
CA GLN A 174 -2.66 -4.09 3.61
C GLN A 174 -2.40 -2.60 3.66
N ARG A 175 -1.77 -2.08 4.71
CA ARG A 175 -1.44 -0.65 4.85
C ARG A 175 0.04 -0.46 5.00
N TYR A 176 0.57 0.64 4.48
CA TYR A 176 1.96 1.01 4.75
C TYR A 176 2.08 1.61 6.16
N ALA A 177 3.24 1.47 6.77
CA ALA A 177 3.63 2.21 7.96
C ALA A 177 3.74 3.72 7.62
N LYS A 178 3.52 4.56 8.62
CA LYS A 178 3.54 6.02 8.53
C LYS A 178 4.78 6.62 9.19
N LYS A 179 5.23 7.74 8.66
CA LYS A 179 6.22 8.58 9.33
C LYS A 179 5.59 9.42 10.43
N GLU A 180 6.40 10.07 11.24
CA GLU A 180 5.93 11.04 12.25
C GLU A 180 5.01 12.11 11.66
N ASN A 181 5.27 12.54 10.42
CA ASN A 181 4.45 13.54 9.73
C ASN A 181 3.11 12.98 9.22
N GLY A 182 2.84 11.68 9.41
CA GLY A 182 1.64 10.96 9.00
C GLY A 182 1.66 10.41 7.57
N ASP A 183 2.69 10.72 6.77
CA ASP A 183 2.81 10.17 5.41
C ASP A 183 3.17 8.69 5.48
N GLU A 184 2.48 7.86 4.71
CA GLU A 184 2.85 6.48 4.49
C GLU A 184 4.19 6.38 3.75
N TYR A 185 4.94 5.30 3.99
CA TYR A 185 6.21 5.09 3.32
C TYR A 185 6.44 3.64 2.91
N TYR A 186 7.06 3.46 1.73
CA TYR A 186 7.44 2.14 1.23
C TYR A 186 8.47 1.49 2.14
N PRO A 187 8.36 0.18 2.37
CA PRO A 187 9.35 -0.54 3.15
C PRO A 187 10.71 -0.59 2.46
N PRO A 188 11.82 -0.70 3.22
CA PRO A 188 13.17 -0.68 2.65
C PRO A 188 13.47 -1.81 1.67
N ASN A 189 12.78 -2.95 1.78
CA ASN A 189 12.94 -4.08 0.88
C ASN A 189 12.11 -3.97 -0.41
N GLY A 190 11.36 -2.88 -0.59
CA GLY A 190 10.57 -2.61 -1.79
C GLY A 190 9.34 -3.50 -1.97
N GLU A 191 8.90 -4.24 -0.95
CA GLU A 191 7.61 -4.92 -0.98
C GLU A 191 6.46 -3.90 -1.09
N ILE A 192 5.36 -4.31 -1.74
CA ILE A 192 4.21 -3.47 -2.07
C ILE A 192 3.00 -3.98 -1.31
N ALA A 193 2.20 -3.07 -0.76
CA ALA A 193 0.93 -3.38 -0.12
C ALA A 193 -0.14 -3.66 -1.17
N TYR A 194 -1.06 -4.58 -0.86
CA TYR A 194 -2.17 -4.97 -1.73
C TYR A 194 -3.53 -4.72 -1.06
N LEU A 195 -4.48 -4.29 -1.87
CA LEU A 195 -5.89 -4.28 -1.52
C LEU A 195 -6.37 -5.73 -1.32
N LYS A 196 -7.46 -5.92 -0.57
CA LYS A 196 -8.07 -7.25 -0.37
C LYS A 196 -8.38 -7.98 -1.68
N ILE A 197 -8.70 -7.23 -2.73
CA ILE A 197 -8.99 -7.74 -4.08
C ILE A 197 -7.73 -8.12 -4.88
N GLY A 198 -6.54 -8.02 -4.30
CA GLY A 198 -5.28 -8.41 -4.94
C GLY A 198 -4.65 -7.35 -5.85
N LEU A 199 -5.15 -6.11 -5.85
CA LEU A 199 -4.54 -5.01 -6.59
C LEU A 199 -3.46 -4.32 -5.74
N PRO A 200 -2.27 -4.00 -6.30
CA PRO A 200 -1.27 -3.26 -5.57
C PRO A 200 -1.73 -1.81 -5.35
N GLN A 201 -1.31 -1.23 -4.23
CA GLN A 201 -1.67 0.14 -3.86
C GLN A 201 -0.43 0.99 -3.54
N TYR A 202 -0.56 2.28 -3.82
CA TYR A 202 0.48 3.26 -3.52
C TYR A 202 0.47 3.60 -2.02
N ALA A 203 1.62 4.00 -1.50
CA ALA A 203 1.66 4.74 -0.24
C ALA A 203 1.03 6.12 -0.45
N HIS A 204 0.46 6.71 0.59
CA HIS A 204 -0.21 8.01 0.54
C HIS A 204 0.40 9.03 1.49
N ARG A 205 0.39 10.29 1.07
CA ARG A 205 0.61 11.42 1.96
C ARG A 205 -0.59 11.61 2.89
N THR A 206 -0.39 12.39 3.94
CA THR A 206 -1.47 12.85 4.84
C THR A 206 -2.62 13.56 4.13
N ASP A 207 -2.37 14.21 2.99
CA ASP A 207 -3.39 14.86 2.16
C ASP A 207 -4.10 13.90 1.18
N GLY A 208 -3.72 12.62 1.19
CA GLY A 208 -4.27 11.57 0.33
C GLY A 208 -3.55 11.40 -1.01
N GLU A 209 -2.59 12.27 -1.37
CA GLU A 209 -1.84 12.13 -2.62
C GLU A 209 -0.99 10.85 -2.63
N ALA A 210 -1.09 10.08 -3.71
CA ALA A 210 -0.27 8.90 -3.92
C ALA A 210 1.23 9.27 -4.03
N ILE A 211 2.07 8.56 -3.29
CA ILE A 211 3.52 8.63 -3.34
C ILE A 211 4.00 7.56 -4.32
N PHE A 212 4.69 7.96 -5.38
CA PHE A 212 5.29 6.99 -6.29
C PHE A 212 6.47 6.28 -5.63
N PRO A 213 6.60 4.95 -5.77
CA PRO A 213 7.81 4.27 -5.39
C PRO A 213 8.97 4.70 -6.30
N ILE A 214 10.19 4.64 -5.77
CA ILE A 214 11.41 5.11 -6.42
C ILE A 214 12.37 3.93 -6.61
N ASP A 215 12.96 3.81 -7.80
CA ASP A 215 13.97 2.80 -8.12
C ASP A 215 15.37 3.17 -7.58
N ALA A 216 16.35 2.29 -7.76
CA ALA A 216 17.72 2.51 -7.30
C ALA A 216 18.41 3.69 -8.00
N GLU A 217 17.97 4.03 -9.21
CA GLU A 217 18.47 5.14 -10.01
C GLU A 217 17.84 6.49 -9.62
N GLY A 218 16.78 6.48 -8.82
CA GLY A 218 16.03 7.65 -8.36
C GLY A 218 14.84 8.03 -9.26
N ASN A 219 14.39 7.14 -10.14
CA ASN A 219 13.19 7.34 -10.95
C ASN A 219 11.96 6.81 -10.21
N GLU A 220 10.87 7.56 -10.31
CA GLU A 220 9.56 7.09 -9.90
C GLU A 220 9.01 6.10 -10.92
N TYR A 221 8.25 5.11 -10.45
CA TYR A 221 7.58 4.14 -11.32
C TYR A 221 6.13 3.90 -10.93
N TYR A 222 5.34 3.40 -11.87
CA TYR A 222 3.97 2.99 -11.60
C TYR A 222 3.93 1.57 -11.05
N LEU A 223 3.03 1.31 -10.10
CA LEU A 223 2.72 -0.05 -9.70
C LEU A 223 2.07 -0.79 -10.87
N VAL A 224 2.27 -2.10 -10.92
CA VAL A 224 1.85 -2.94 -12.03
C VAL A 224 0.77 -3.91 -11.56
N ASN A 225 -0.36 -3.92 -12.25
CA ASN A 225 -1.38 -4.92 -12.03
C ASN A 225 -1.06 -6.19 -12.83
N ASP A 226 -0.46 -7.17 -12.17
CA ASP A 226 -0.13 -8.46 -12.78
C ASP A 226 -1.37 -9.24 -13.24
N THR A 227 -2.55 -8.97 -12.66
CA THR A 227 -3.80 -9.61 -13.09
C THR A 227 -4.34 -9.06 -14.43
N ASP A 228 -3.92 -7.85 -14.82
CA ASP A 228 -4.29 -7.20 -16.08
C ASP A 228 -3.12 -7.16 -17.06
N GLY A 229 -2.35 -8.26 -17.12
CA GLY A 229 -1.27 -8.43 -18.08
C GLY A 229 -0.10 -7.48 -17.93
N GLY A 230 0.01 -6.81 -16.79
CA GLY A 230 1.08 -5.85 -16.53
C GLY A 230 0.72 -4.39 -16.83
N SER A 231 -0.57 -4.05 -16.96
CA SER A 231 -1.00 -2.65 -17.00
C SER A 231 -0.59 -1.89 -15.72
N ASN A 232 -0.27 -0.61 -15.86
CA ASN A 232 0.03 0.25 -14.73
C ASN A 232 -1.23 0.63 -13.95
N VAL A 233 -1.13 0.63 -12.63
CA VAL A 233 -2.18 1.11 -11.74
C VAL A 233 -2.20 2.64 -11.80
N ILE A 234 -3.28 3.20 -12.34
CA ILE A 234 -3.45 4.66 -12.49
C ILE A 234 -4.43 5.26 -11.48
N HIS A 235 -4.98 4.45 -10.58
CA HIS A 235 -5.86 4.91 -9.50
C HIS A 235 -5.28 4.52 -8.14
N ALA A 236 -5.32 5.43 -7.19
CA ALA A 236 -4.98 5.18 -5.80
C ALA A 236 -6.18 5.56 -4.93
N ALA A 237 -6.64 4.66 -4.06
CA ALA A 237 -7.88 4.82 -3.29
C ALA A 237 -9.11 5.23 -4.14
N GLY A 238 -9.21 4.72 -5.37
CA GLY A 238 -10.30 5.05 -6.30
C GLY A 238 -10.17 6.40 -7.02
N VAL A 239 -9.12 7.17 -6.76
CA VAL A 239 -8.86 8.48 -7.38
C VAL A 239 -7.75 8.36 -8.43
N LEU A 240 -7.92 8.99 -9.59
CA LEU A 240 -6.91 9.05 -10.64
C LEU A 240 -5.64 9.72 -10.10
N LEU A 241 -4.46 9.12 -10.35
CA LEU A 241 -3.17 9.64 -9.88
C LEU A 241 -3.00 11.13 -10.23
N HIS A 242 -2.62 11.94 -9.23
CA HIS A 242 -2.60 13.41 -9.32
C HIS A 242 -1.62 13.97 -10.37
N ARG A 243 -0.59 13.20 -10.73
CA ARG A 243 0.42 13.55 -11.73
C ARG A 243 1.05 12.31 -12.36
N TYR A 244 1.89 12.54 -13.36
CA TYR A 244 2.77 11.52 -13.91
C TYR A 244 3.91 11.17 -12.94
N ALA A 245 4.32 9.90 -12.92
CA ALA A 245 5.61 9.49 -12.37
C ALA A 245 6.74 10.23 -13.11
N GLN A 246 7.86 10.48 -12.44
CA GLN A 246 8.99 11.23 -12.98
C GLN A 246 10.31 10.50 -12.89
N THR A 247 11.16 10.68 -13.90
CA THR A 247 12.57 10.29 -13.81
C THR A 247 13.29 11.09 -12.72
N ARG A 248 14.49 10.66 -12.32
CA ARG A 248 15.36 11.43 -11.42
C ARG A 248 15.67 12.84 -11.94
N PHE A 249 15.54 13.05 -13.24
CA PHE A 249 15.73 14.34 -13.91
C PHE A 249 14.43 15.14 -14.06
N LYS A 250 13.31 14.71 -13.46
CA LYS A 250 12.01 15.42 -13.51
C LYS A 250 11.39 15.50 -14.91
N GLU A 251 11.64 14.50 -15.74
CA GLU A 251 10.85 14.21 -16.94
C GLU A 251 9.68 13.30 -16.56
N ASP A 252 8.48 13.62 -17.06
CA ASP A 252 7.27 12.85 -16.80
C ASP A 252 7.27 11.53 -17.61
N ILE A 253 6.70 10.48 -17.03
CA ILE A 253 6.59 9.14 -17.60
C ILE A 253 5.10 8.83 -17.77
N TYR A 254 4.68 8.46 -18.97
CA TYR A 254 3.32 8.01 -19.18
C TYR A 254 3.11 6.63 -18.51
N PRO A 255 1.98 6.40 -17.81
CA PRO A 255 1.56 5.06 -17.46
C PRO A 255 1.22 4.29 -18.73
N ILE A 256 1.33 2.97 -18.65
CA ILE A 256 1.11 2.04 -19.75
C ILE A 256 -0.11 1.16 -19.45
N GLN A 257 -0.96 0.95 -20.45
CA GLN A 257 -1.99 -0.08 -20.47
C GLN A 257 -1.61 -1.15 -21.49
N VAL A 258 -1.51 -2.40 -21.06
CA VAL A 258 -1.26 -3.53 -21.95
C VAL A 258 -2.57 -3.86 -22.67
N THR A 259 -2.54 -3.91 -24.01
CA THR A 259 -3.73 -4.19 -24.83
C THR A 259 -3.79 -5.62 -25.33
N ASP A 260 -2.64 -6.27 -25.50
CA ASP A 260 -2.52 -7.69 -25.83
C ASP A 260 -1.25 -8.27 -25.21
N GLN A 261 -1.43 -9.21 -24.27
CA GLN A 261 -0.34 -9.89 -23.58
C GLN A 261 0.53 -10.73 -24.51
N VAL A 262 -0.04 -11.26 -25.60
CA VAL A 262 0.66 -12.19 -26.51
C VAL A 262 1.62 -11.42 -27.41
N SER A 263 1.18 -10.31 -27.99
CA SER A 263 2.05 -9.44 -28.80
C SER A 263 2.90 -8.48 -27.97
N GLY A 264 2.57 -8.31 -26.68
CA GLY A 264 3.18 -7.30 -25.82
C GLY A 264 2.82 -5.88 -26.24
N SER A 265 1.71 -5.71 -26.98
CA SER A 265 1.25 -4.40 -27.39
C SER A 265 0.71 -3.63 -26.21
N PHE A 266 1.02 -2.34 -26.19
CA PHE A 266 0.65 -1.46 -25.10
C PHE A 266 0.37 -0.06 -25.62
N LYS A 267 -0.49 0.67 -24.93
CA LYS A 267 -0.66 2.10 -25.16
C LYS A 267 -0.28 2.86 -23.90
N GLU A 268 0.24 4.05 -24.09
CA GLU A 268 0.42 5.00 -23.00
C GLU A 268 -0.91 5.62 -22.62
N ILE A 269 -1.03 6.14 -21.40
CA ILE A 269 -2.28 6.66 -20.85
C ILE A 269 -2.13 8.12 -20.46
N ILE A 270 -3.07 8.96 -20.90
CA ILE A 270 -3.10 10.37 -20.52
C ILE A 270 -3.78 10.51 -19.16
N LEU A 271 -3.11 11.18 -18.22
CA LEU A 271 -3.68 11.60 -16.94
C LEU A 271 -4.20 13.04 -17.04
N HIS A 272 -5.37 13.29 -16.43
CA HIS A 272 -5.96 14.63 -16.27
C HIS A 272 -6.07 15.47 -17.55
N ASN A 273 -6.22 14.82 -18.71
CA ASN A 273 -6.26 15.48 -20.01
C ASN A 273 -5.06 16.43 -20.25
N LYS A 274 -3.85 16.02 -19.83
CA LYS A 274 -2.61 16.80 -19.94
C LYS A 274 -1.51 15.93 -20.53
N TYR A 275 -0.68 16.48 -21.43
CA TYR A 275 0.49 15.75 -21.90
C TYR A 275 1.57 15.64 -20.81
N ALA A 276 2.25 14.50 -20.77
CA ALA A 276 3.53 14.35 -20.07
C ALA A 276 4.56 15.31 -20.69
N LYS A 277 5.53 15.75 -19.90
CA LYS A 277 6.56 16.71 -20.31
C LYS A 277 7.96 16.12 -20.25
N THR A 278 8.81 16.57 -21.17
CA THR A 278 10.25 16.30 -21.19
C THR A 278 10.99 17.06 -20.07
N LEU A 279 12.29 16.80 -19.93
CA LEU A 279 13.18 17.58 -19.06
C LEU A 279 13.11 19.10 -19.32
N SER A 280 13.06 19.50 -20.60
CA SER A 280 12.92 20.89 -21.04
C SER A 280 11.50 21.44 -20.92
N LYS A 281 10.60 20.71 -20.24
CA LYS A 281 9.18 21.06 -20.01
C LYS A 281 8.34 21.20 -21.28
N HIS A 282 8.83 20.71 -22.41
CA HIS A 282 8.02 20.57 -23.61
C HIS A 282 7.10 19.36 -23.48
N PRO A 283 5.84 19.45 -23.95
CA PRO A 283 4.96 18.30 -23.98
C PRO A 283 5.53 17.22 -24.91
N LYS A 284 5.11 15.97 -24.70
CA LYS A 284 5.35 14.85 -25.62
C LYS A 284 4.04 14.12 -25.91
N TYR A 285 3.78 13.74 -27.15
CA TYR A 285 2.61 12.95 -27.47
C TYR A 285 2.73 11.52 -26.91
N PRO A 286 1.65 10.96 -26.35
CA PRO A 286 1.60 9.55 -25.99
C PRO A 286 1.60 8.65 -27.22
N LEU A 287 1.94 7.37 -27.03
CA LEU A 287 1.97 6.34 -28.06
C LEU A 287 0.80 5.36 -27.92
N ASP A 288 0.21 4.98 -29.05
CA ASP A 288 -0.76 3.89 -29.14
C ASP A 288 -0.06 2.52 -29.27
N GLU A 289 -0.88 1.47 -29.32
CA GLU A 289 -0.47 0.07 -29.44
C GLU A 289 0.34 -0.29 -30.70
N TYR A 290 0.37 0.59 -31.69
CA TYR A 290 1.18 0.45 -32.90
C TYR A 290 2.40 1.39 -32.89
N GLY A 291 2.67 2.06 -31.77
CA GLY A 291 3.74 3.05 -31.62
C GLY A 291 3.48 4.36 -32.36
N ASN A 292 2.24 4.61 -32.81
CA ASN A 292 1.90 5.89 -33.39
C ASN A 292 1.58 6.88 -32.29
N GLU A 293 1.89 8.15 -32.51
CA GLU A 293 1.53 9.18 -31.58
C GLU A 293 0.06 9.53 -31.68
N TYR A 294 -0.52 10.00 -30.58
CA TYR A 294 -1.88 10.51 -30.57
C TYR A 294 -2.07 11.71 -29.65
N ILE A 295 -3.19 12.40 -29.82
CA ILE A 295 -3.51 13.63 -29.10
C ILE A 295 -4.50 13.40 -27.95
N LEU A 296 -4.61 14.40 -27.08
CA LEU A 296 -5.70 14.53 -26.10
C LEU A 296 -7.07 14.34 -26.76
N GLU A 297 -8.03 13.83 -25.99
CA GLU A 297 -9.42 13.77 -26.45
C GLU A 297 -10.00 15.18 -26.58
N ILE A 298 -10.56 15.46 -27.77
CA ILE A 298 -11.21 16.73 -28.09
C ILE A 298 -12.69 16.55 -27.79
N PRO A 299 -13.27 17.29 -26.81
CA PRO A 299 -14.68 17.19 -26.52
C PRO A 299 -15.52 17.67 -27.72
N PRO A 300 -16.66 17.03 -28.01
CA PRO A 300 -17.54 17.46 -29.09
C PRO A 300 -17.93 18.93 -28.94
N GLN A 301 -18.09 19.63 -30.06
CA GLN A 301 -18.63 21.00 -30.10
C GLN A 301 -17.80 22.06 -29.34
N THR A 302 -16.57 21.75 -28.96
CA THR A 302 -15.67 22.72 -28.32
C THR A 302 -14.83 23.43 -29.37
N ALA A 303 -14.65 24.75 -29.24
CA ALA A 303 -13.71 25.47 -30.09
C ALA A 303 -12.32 24.84 -29.98
N MET A 304 -11.69 24.54 -31.12
CA MET A 304 -10.38 23.90 -31.13
C MET A 304 -9.32 24.87 -30.60
N ASP A 305 -8.67 24.48 -29.49
CA ASP A 305 -7.45 25.12 -29.00
C ASP A 305 -6.24 24.35 -29.53
N GLU A 306 -5.72 24.77 -30.67
CA GLU A 306 -4.60 24.09 -31.31
C GLU A 306 -3.34 24.04 -30.45
N LYS A 307 -3.11 25.05 -29.59
CA LYS A 307 -1.94 25.04 -28.69
C LYS A 307 -2.06 23.97 -27.62
N LYS A 308 -3.30 23.69 -27.18
CA LYS A 308 -3.58 22.62 -26.24
C LYS A 308 -3.49 21.24 -26.89
N TYR A 309 -4.13 21.05 -28.05
CA TYR A 309 -4.24 19.72 -28.66
C TYR A 309 -3.04 19.36 -29.55
N PHE A 310 -2.42 20.35 -30.19
CA PHE A 310 -1.29 20.18 -31.11
C PHE A 310 -0.02 20.96 -30.69
N PRO A 311 0.44 20.88 -29.43
CA PRO A 311 1.56 21.69 -28.96
C PRO A 311 2.89 21.41 -29.69
N MET A 312 3.00 20.29 -30.41
CA MET A 312 4.16 19.90 -31.23
C MET A 312 3.81 19.74 -32.71
N GLY A 313 2.71 20.35 -33.15
CA GLY A 313 2.09 20.12 -34.45
C GLY A 313 1.32 18.80 -34.53
N TYR A 314 0.99 18.31 -35.73
CA TYR A 314 0.21 17.07 -35.86
C TYR A 314 0.92 15.87 -35.24
N PRO A 315 0.21 14.89 -34.63
CA PRO A 315 0.79 13.59 -34.26
C PRO A 315 1.37 12.88 -35.49
N ILE A 316 2.29 11.94 -35.28
CA ILE A 316 2.93 11.19 -36.38
C ILE A 316 2.93 9.69 -36.14
N THR A 317 3.02 8.93 -37.23
CA THR A 317 3.25 7.49 -37.19
C THR A 317 4.67 7.18 -36.72
N ASN A 318 4.93 5.93 -36.36
CA ASN A 318 6.26 5.46 -35.97
C ASN A 318 7.33 5.54 -37.09
N ASP A 319 6.92 5.82 -38.33
CA ASP A 319 7.78 6.08 -39.49
C ASP A 319 7.68 7.51 -40.03
N ASN A 320 7.21 8.43 -39.18
CA ASN A 320 7.22 9.89 -39.33
C ASN A 320 6.20 10.48 -40.32
N TRP A 321 5.16 9.75 -40.73
CA TRP A 321 4.06 10.33 -41.50
C TRP A 321 3.13 11.11 -40.59
N VAL A 322 2.65 12.24 -41.07
CA VAL A 322 1.69 13.06 -40.33
C VAL A 322 0.34 12.35 -40.24
N ILE A 323 -0.21 12.34 -39.02
CA ILE A 323 -1.54 11.85 -38.69
C ILE A 323 -2.46 13.06 -38.52
N VAL A 324 -3.55 13.08 -39.29
CA VAL A 324 -4.61 14.08 -39.16
C VAL A 324 -5.76 13.47 -38.36
N PRO A 325 -6.12 14.01 -37.18
CA PRO A 325 -7.18 13.44 -36.37
C PRO A 325 -8.57 13.76 -36.93
N LEU A 326 -9.55 12.94 -36.52
CA LEU A 326 -10.97 13.20 -36.76
C LEU A 326 -11.54 14.13 -35.70
N VAL A 327 -12.13 15.25 -36.13
CA VAL A 327 -12.78 16.21 -35.24
C VAL A 327 -14.15 16.55 -35.83
N ASP A 328 -15.21 16.37 -35.03
CA ASP A 328 -16.61 16.54 -35.44
C ASP A 328 -16.95 15.82 -36.77
N GLY A 329 -16.41 14.61 -36.93
CA GLY A 329 -16.66 13.75 -38.08
C GLY A 329 -15.91 14.12 -39.37
N LYS A 330 -14.95 15.05 -39.32
CA LYS A 330 -14.13 15.45 -40.48
C LYS A 330 -12.64 15.49 -40.15
N GLU A 331 -11.80 15.36 -41.18
CA GLU A 331 -10.35 15.56 -41.04
C GLU A 331 -10.04 16.98 -40.55
N TYR A 332 -9.27 17.10 -39.47
CA TYR A 332 -8.90 18.40 -38.93
C TYR A 332 -7.62 18.92 -39.60
N ILE A 333 -7.77 19.84 -40.55
CA ILE A 333 -6.65 20.46 -41.27
C ILE A 333 -6.56 21.95 -40.91
N SER A 334 -5.52 22.30 -40.15
CA SER A 334 -5.11 23.65 -39.82
C SER A 334 -4.00 24.17 -40.75
N ASP A 335 -4.04 25.47 -41.04
CA ASP A 335 -3.01 26.24 -41.74
C ASP A 335 -1.90 26.77 -40.81
N GLN A 336 -2.12 26.74 -39.49
CA GLN A 336 -1.20 27.20 -38.46
C GLN A 336 -0.25 26.08 -37.99
N ILE A 337 -0.65 24.82 -38.17
CA ILE A 337 0.14 23.66 -37.76
C ILE A 337 1.20 23.32 -38.82
N SER A 338 2.44 23.10 -38.35
CA SER A 338 3.55 22.59 -39.17
C SER A 338 3.78 21.07 -38.95
N PRO A 339 4.08 20.29 -40.01
CA PRO A 339 4.12 20.71 -41.41
C PRO A 339 2.73 20.97 -41.97
N LYS A 340 2.63 21.83 -42.99
CA LYS A 340 1.36 22.12 -43.65
C LYS A 340 0.83 20.86 -44.34
N VAL A 341 -0.44 20.56 -44.09
CA VAL A 341 -1.16 19.45 -44.72
C VAL A 341 -2.32 20.02 -45.52
N GLN A 342 -2.57 19.45 -46.70
CA GLN A 342 -3.75 19.72 -47.52
C GLN A 342 -4.62 18.48 -47.61
N LYS A 343 -5.88 18.66 -47.99
CA LYS A 343 -6.82 17.53 -48.17
C LYS A 343 -6.32 16.48 -49.16
N SER A 344 -5.62 16.92 -50.21
CA SER A 344 -4.97 16.06 -51.21
C SER A 344 -3.84 15.20 -50.65
N ASN A 345 -3.30 15.53 -49.47
CA ASN A 345 -2.27 14.74 -48.81
C ASN A 345 -2.84 13.56 -48.02
N VAL A 346 -4.14 13.54 -47.74
CA VAL A 346 -4.78 12.44 -47.00
C VAL A 346 -4.91 11.23 -47.93
N ILE A 347 -4.24 10.14 -47.56
CA ILE A 347 -4.13 8.93 -48.40
C ILE A 347 -4.90 7.73 -47.85
N GLY A 348 -5.32 7.78 -46.60
CA GLY A 348 -6.02 6.67 -45.96
C GLY A 348 -6.46 6.99 -44.54
N LYS A 349 -7.23 6.07 -43.97
CA LYS A 349 -7.55 6.05 -42.54
C LYS A 349 -6.52 5.23 -41.79
N LEU A 350 -6.23 5.63 -40.56
CA LEU A 350 -5.38 4.93 -39.60
C LEU A 350 -6.26 4.19 -38.60
N TYR A 351 -5.98 2.91 -38.37
CA TYR A 351 -6.69 2.14 -37.35
C TYR A 351 -6.00 2.28 -36.00
N ARG A 352 -6.81 2.41 -34.94
CA ARG A 352 -6.37 2.42 -33.55
C ARG A 352 -7.32 1.58 -32.71
N ASP A 353 -6.80 0.80 -31.78
CA ASP A 353 -7.57 -0.02 -30.87
C ASP A 353 -8.47 0.87 -30.01
N GLY A 354 -9.74 0.47 -29.87
CA GLY A 354 -10.77 1.25 -29.17
C GLY A 354 -11.33 2.45 -29.95
N LYS A 355 -10.63 2.99 -30.97
CA LYS A 355 -11.14 4.07 -31.83
C LYS A 355 -11.51 3.63 -33.25
N GLY A 356 -11.01 2.50 -33.72
CA GLY A 356 -11.21 2.03 -35.09
C GLY A 356 -10.55 2.95 -36.13
N TRP A 357 -11.22 3.13 -37.28
CA TRP A 357 -10.74 3.93 -38.42
C TRP A 357 -11.16 5.40 -38.33
N GLN A 358 -10.77 6.07 -37.25
CA GLN A 358 -11.10 7.49 -37.03
C GLN A 358 -10.06 8.42 -37.62
N ASP A 359 -8.79 8.24 -37.27
CA ASP A 359 -7.72 9.14 -37.69
C ASP A 359 -7.31 8.89 -39.15
N PHE A 360 -6.57 9.83 -39.74
CA PHE A 360 -6.12 9.78 -41.12
C PHE A 360 -4.61 9.80 -41.23
N VAL A 361 -4.06 9.00 -42.15
CA VAL A 361 -2.63 9.04 -42.49
C VAL A 361 -2.43 9.86 -43.76
N THR A 362 -1.32 10.58 -43.83
CA THR A 362 -0.98 11.45 -44.95
C THR A 362 0.31 11.01 -45.65
N ASN A 363 0.56 11.54 -46.84
CA ASN A 363 1.85 11.45 -47.52
C ASN A 363 2.81 12.61 -47.16
N VAL A 364 2.56 13.32 -46.07
CA VAL A 364 3.44 14.38 -45.57
C VAL A 364 4.33 13.81 -44.48
N LYS A 365 5.65 13.98 -44.62
CA LYS A 365 6.60 13.62 -43.56
C LYS A 365 6.79 14.77 -42.60
N SER A 366 6.84 14.42 -41.32
CA SER A 366 7.20 15.36 -40.28
C SER A 366 8.70 15.62 -40.24
N GLN A 367 9.07 16.82 -39.79
CA GLN A 367 10.47 17.18 -39.53
C GLN A 367 10.97 16.58 -38.21
N ARG A 368 10.05 16.33 -37.26
CA ARG A 368 10.38 15.63 -36.02
C ARG A 368 10.37 14.12 -36.24
N LEU A 369 11.29 13.44 -35.58
CA LEU A 369 11.32 11.99 -35.56
C LEU A 369 10.35 11.48 -34.50
N SER A 370 9.66 10.39 -34.81
CA SER A 370 8.91 9.63 -33.82
C SER A 370 9.88 9.07 -32.79
N ARG A 371 9.43 9.05 -31.54
CA ARG A 371 10.17 8.41 -30.44
C ARG A 371 9.92 6.91 -30.36
N ALA A 372 8.96 6.38 -31.13
CA ALA A 372 8.69 4.97 -31.19
C ALA A 372 9.63 4.28 -32.18
N ASN A 373 9.94 3.02 -31.90
CA ASN A 373 10.55 2.15 -32.90
C ASN A 373 9.55 1.88 -34.03
N ARG A 374 10.05 1.68 -35.25
CA ARG A 374 9.19 1.33 -36.39
C ARG A 374 8.47 0.02 -36.14
N GLN A 375 7.14 0.06 -36.24
CA GLN A 375 6.24 -1.07 -36.07
C GLN A 375 5.19 -1.07 -37.17
N ARG A 376 4.56 -2.21 -37.42
CA ARG A 376 3.47 -2.29 -38.39
C ARG A 376 2.22 -1.64 -37.79
N TYR A 377 1.55 -0.81 -38.57
CA TYR A 377 0.23 -0.26 -38.26
C TYR A 377 -0.72 -0.51 -39.43
N LYS A 378 -2.02 -0.45 -39.17
CA LYS A 378 -3.05 -0.77 -40.17
C LYS A 378 -3.57 0.52 -40.80
N THR A 379 -3.62 0.55 -42.13
CA THR A 379 -4.18 1.66 -42.92
C THR A 379 -5.29 1.17 -43.84
N LEU A 380 -6.29 2.01 -44.09
CA LEU A 380 -7.36 1.76 -45.05
C LEU A 380 -7.30 2.85 -46.13
N PRO A 381 -6.88 2.53 -47.38
CA PRO A 381 -6.80 3.51 -48.45
C PRO A 381 -8.15 4.15 -48.78
N LEU A 382 -8.13 5.42 -49.20
CA LEU A 382 -9.33 6.08 -49.74
C LEU A 382 -9.54 5.66 -51.21
N SER A 383 -10.80 5.48 -51.63
CA SER A 383 -11.17 4.94 -52.95
C SER A 383 -10.61 5.70 -54.16
N ASN A 384 -10.21 6.96 -53.95
CA ASN A 384 -9.70 7.85 -54.98
C ASN A 384 -8.19 8.13 -54.84
N SER A 385 -7.49 7.45 -53.92
CA SER A 385 -6.04 7.58 -53.81
C SER A 385 -5.35 6.87 -54.98
N PRO A 386 -4.26 7.42 -55.54
CA PRO A 386 -3.51 6.78 -56.61
C PRO A 386 -3.20 5.32 -56.22
N ARG A 387 -3.48 4.36 -57.12
CA ARG A 387 -3.32 2.89 -56.93
C ARG A 387 -1.87 2.41 -56.72
N ASN A 388 -0.99 3.25 -56.20
CA ASN A 388 0.15 2.76 -55.44
C ASN A 388 -0.28 2.72 -53.98
N PRO A 389 -0.95 1.64 -53.50
CA PRO A 389 -0.96 1.42 -52.07
C PRO A 389 0.51 1.43 -51.69
N LEU A 390 0.87 2.33 -50.77
CA LEU A 390 2.14 2.30 -50.09
C LEU A 390 2.34 0.85 -49.64
N ASN A 391 3.08 0.09 -50.45
CA ASN A 391 3.39 -1.30 -50.22
C ASN A 391 4.51 -1.25 -49.18
N ILE A 392 4.15 -0.79 -47.97
CA ILE A 392 5.01 -0.75 -46.80
C ILE A 392 5.09 -2.19 -46.32
N SER A 393 5.67 -3.04 -47.17
CA SER A 393 6.18 -4.34 -46.78
C SER A 393 7.48 -4.07 -46.02
N LEU A 394 7.35 -3.68 -44.76
CA LEU A 394 8.46 -3.73 -43.83
C LEU A 394 8.43 -5.12 -43.19
N ASN A 395 9.15 -6.04 -43.82
CA ASN A 395 9.64 -7.25 -43.16
C ASN A 395 10.71 -6.83 -42.15
N HIS A 396 10.29 -6.39 -40.97
CA HIS A 396 11.12 -6.46 -39.77
C HIS A 396 10.27 -7.09 -38.69
N GLN A 397 10.80 -8.18 -38.11
CA GLN A 397 10.26 -8.71 -36.87
C GLN A 397 10.28 -7.58 -35.83
N PRO A 398 9.26 -7.48 -34.97
CA PRO A 398 9.32 -6.59 -33.83
C PRO A 398 10.56 -6.96 -33.02
N ASN A 399 11.60 -6.15 -33.09
CA ASN A 399 12.56 -6.11 -32.01
C ASN A 399 11.76 -5.58 -30.83
N LEU A 400 11.43 -6.47 -29.88
CA LEU A 400 11.10 -6.07 -28.52
C LEU A 400 12.06 -4.94 -28.15
N PRO A 401 11.59 -3.83 -27.56
CA PRO A 401 12.45 -2.72 -27.22
C PRO A 401 13.59 -3.21 -26.33
N VAL A 402 14.75 -3.47 -26.94
CA VAL A 402 16.00 -3.69 -26.23
C VAL A 402 16.36 -2.32 -25.70
N ASN A 403 16.04 -2.11 -24.42
CA ASN A 403 16.20 -0.87 -23.67
C ASN A 403 15.15 0.20 -23.97
N ASN A 404 13.93 0.00 -23.46
CA ASN A 404 13.24 1.14 -22.84
C ASN A 404 13.93 1.38 -21.48
N PRO A 405 14.66 2.48 -21.25
CA PRO A 405 15.44 2.67 -20.03
C PRO A 405 14.61 2.76 -18.73
N GLY A 406 13.27 2.74 -18.82
CA GLY A 406 12.38 2.97 -17.67
C GLY A 406 11.36 1.88 -17.37
N ASN A 407 11.45 0.69 -17.97
CA ASN A 407 10.45 -0.37 -17.74
C ASN A 407 11.03 -1.77 -17.55
N LYS A 408 12.29 -1.86 -17.10
CA LYS A 408 12.62 -3.01 -16.25
C LYS A 408 11.76 -2.81 -15.01
N GLN A 409 10.93 -3.79 -14.65
CA GLN A 409 10.55 -3.92 -13.25
C GLN A 409 11.85 -3.74 -12.47
N ALA A 410 11.95 -2.69 -11.67
CA ALA A 410 12.86 -2.75 -10.55
C ALA A 410 12.32 -3.91 -9.72
N LYS A 411 12.76 -5.13 -10.02
CA LYS A 411 12.67 -6.21 -9.05
C LYS A 411 13.34 -5.61 -7.82
N PRO A 412 12.65 -5.49 -6.68
CA PRO A 412 13.33 -5.12 -5.45
C PRO A 412 14.55 -6.01 -5.37
N ILE A 413 15.72 -5.38 -5.25
CA ILE A 413 16.97 -6.11 -5.12
C ILE A 413 16.72 -7.04 -3.92
N PRO A 414 16.73 -8.38 -4.10
CA PRO A 414 16.62 -9.26 -2.95
C PRO A 414 17.67 -8.79 -1.96
N PRO A 415 17.36 -8.65 -0.65
CA PRO A 415 18.37 -8.25 0.30
C PRO A 415 19.56 -9.16 0.03
N ASN A 416 20.70 -8.57 -0.33
CA ASN A 416 21.93 -9.33 -0.45
C ASN A 416 21.98 -10.18 0.81
N ASN A 417 22.09 -11.51 0.63
CA ASN A 417 22.37 -12.49 1.68
C ASN A 417 22.99 -11.79 2.87
N PRO A 418 22.48 -11.93 4.12
CA PRO A 418 22.91 -11.10 5.25
C PRO A 418 24.42 -11.02 5.19
N LEU A 419 24.92 -9.90 4.67
CA LEU A 419 26.32 -9.60 4.73
C LEU A 419 26.53 -9.62 6.22
N ASN A 420 27.34 -10.57 6.70
CA ASN A 420 27.96 -10.47 8.01
C ASN A 420 28.16 -8.98 8.25
N PRO A 421 27.59 -8.40 9.33
CA PRO A 421 27.57 -6.96 9.52
C PRO A 421 28.96 -6.48 9.15
N PRO A 422 29.08 -5.50 8.22
CA PRO A 422 30.37 -5.06 7.76
C PRO A 422 31.20 -4.89 9.01
N ASN A 423 32.40 -5.48 9.02
CA ASN A 423 33.37 -5.23 10.05
C ASN A 423 33.77 -3.78 9.86
N ILE A 424 32.89 -2.87 10.31
CA ILE A 424 33.10 -1.44 10.38
C ILE A 424 34.16 -1.36 11.48
N SER A 425 35.41 -1.46 11.03
CA SER A 425 36.48 -0.72 11.65
C SER A 425 35.98 0.72 11.73
N PHE A 426 35.37 1.05 12.86
CA PHE A 426 35.17 2.42 13.28
C PHE A 426 36.58 3.00 13.35
N LYS A 427 37.00 3.69 12.28
CA LYS A 427 37.94 4.79 12.48
C LYS A 427 37.16 5.79 13.32
N PRO A 428 37.49 5.97 14.61
CA PRO A 428 36.78 6.93 15.42
C PRO A 428 36.90 8.29 14.74
N LYS A 429 35.76 8.90 14.40
CA LYS A 429 35.71 10.34 14.15
C LYS A 429 36.38 10.99 15.35
N SER A 430 37.44 11.75 15.10
CA SER A 430 38.37 12.19 16.14
C SER A 430 37.61 12.80 17.32
N ASN A 431 37.86 12.27 18.51
CA ASN A 431 37.26 12.66 19.79
C ASN A 431 37.60 14.10 20.24
N TRP A 432 37.89 15.02 19.33
CA TRP A 432 38.28 16.40 19.63
C TRP A 432 37.25 17.11 20.51
N THR A 433 35.96 16.90 20.29
CA THR A 433 34.90 17.48 21.12
C THR A 433 34.93 16.96 22.56
N ILE A 434 35.20 15.66 22.75
CA ILE A 434 35.31 15.05 24.08
C ILE A 434 36.61 15.49 24.77
N ILE A 435 37.71 15.55 24.03
CA ILE A 435 39.01 16.02 24.54
C ILE A 435 38.92 17.49 24.97
N VAL A 436 38.27 18.36 24.18
CA VAL A 436 38.05 19.76 24.52
C VAL A 436 37.15 19.91 25.75
N ALA A 437 36.09 19.10 25.86
CA ALA A 437 35.22 19.09 27.03
C ALA A 437 35.96 18.67 28.31
N ILE A 438 36.82 17.65 28.24
CA ILE A 438 37.65 17.21 29.37
C ILE A 438 38.68 18.28 29.75
N LEU A 439 39.31 18.93 28.77
CA LEU A 439 40.26 20.03 29.01
C LEU A 439 39.60 21.23 29.70
N LEU A 440 38.40 21.62 29.26
CA LEU A 440 37.64 22.69 29.91
C LEU A 440 37.25 22.32 31.35
N LEU A 441 36.83 21.08 31.58
CA LEU A 441 36.51 20.59 32.93
C LEU A 441 37.74 20.64 33.85
N LEU A 442 38.91 20.23 33.36
CA LEU A 442 40.16 20.28 34.13
C LEU A 442 40.58 21.71 34.47
N ILE A 443 40.40 22.66 33.55
CA ILE A 443 40.68 24.09 33.82
C ILE A 443 39.77 24.63 34.93
N VAL A 444 38.48 24.28 34.91
CA VAL A 444 37.53 24.68 35.97
C VAL A 444 37.94 24.08 37.32
N ILE A 445 38.26 22.77 37.35
CA ILE A 445 38.72 22.10 38.58
C ILE A 445 39.99 22.77 39.11
N LEU A 446 40.98 23.06 38.25
CA LEU A 446 42.22 23.71 38.65
C LEU A 446 41.97 25.12 39.20
N GLY A 447 41.04 25.88 38.61
CA GLY A 447 40.61 27.19 39.10
C GLY A 447 39.99 27.11 40.50
N CYS A 448 39.12 26.13 40.74
CA CYS A 448 38.51 25.89 42.05
C CYS A 448 39.57 25.49 43.10
N VAL A 449 40.54 24.64 42.73
CA VAL A 449 41.64 24.24 43.62
C VAL A 449 42.52 25.45 43.97
N LEU A 450 42.89 26.27 43.00
CA LEU A 450 43.68 27.48 43.25
C LEU A 450 42.94 28.50 44.11
N GLN A 451 41.62 28.67 43.94
CA GLN A 451 40.81 29.50 44.84
C GLN A 451 40.73 28.93 46.27
N TYR A 452 40.62 27.61 46.40
CA TYR A 452 40.55 26.93 47.69
C TYR A 452 41.86 27.05 48.48
N PHE A 453 43.00 26.87 47.81
CA PHE A 453 44.32 26.99 48.46
C PHE A 453 44.81 28.43 48.58
N GLY A 454 44.45 29.32 47.66
CA GLY A 454 44.80 30.75 47.72
C GLY A 454 44.20 31.47 48.93
N LYS A 455 43.05 31.02 49.44
CA LYS A 455 42.43 31.56 50.66
C LYS A 455 43.07 31.05 51.97
N LYS A 456 44.00 30.09 51.92
CA LYS A 456 44.70 29.56 53.10
C LYS A 456 46.12 30.10 53.26
N LEU A 457 46.60 30.92 52.31
CA LEU A 457 47.97 31.44 52.27
C LEU A 457 48.04 32.98 52.38
N PHE A 458 46.92 33.64 52.70
CA PHE A 458 46.85 35.06 53.06
C PHE A 458 46.06 35.26 54.35
#